data_AF-A0A840ED61-F1
#
_entry.id   AF-A0A840ED61-F1
#
_cell.length_a   1.000
_cell.length_b   1.000
_cell.length_c   1.000
_cell.angle_alpha   90.00
_cell.angle_beta   90.00
_cell.angle_gamma   90.00
#
_symmetry.space_group_name_H-M   'P 1'
#
loop_
_entity.id
_entity.type
_entity.pdbx_description
1 polymer ?
#
loop_
_entity_poly.entity_id
_entity_poly.type
_entity_poly.pdbx_seq_one_letter_code
_entity_poly.pdbx_strand_id
1 'polypeptide(L)'
;MSSAEYEDILLHRRFRSVANALMGKWFAETKSDALKWALKLTYSSKVCVIEIEIADDIGEALYFADYLDGVGPARYAEIDHLKHATILTVTDVLKK
;
A
#
# COMPACT_ATOMS: atom_id res chain seq x y z
N MET A 1 5.72 -1.22 -5.63
CA MET A 1 4.99 -2.47 -5.91
C MET A 1 5.24 -2.82 -7.36
N SER A 2 5.58 -4.07 -7.66
CA SER A 2 5.76 -4.53 -9.04
C SER A 2 4.41 -4.82 -9.71
N SER A 3 4.37 -4.90 -11.04
CA SER A 3 3.16 -5.29 -11.77
C SER A 3 2.70 -6.71 -11.42
N ALA A 4 3.64 -7.64 -11.18
CA ALA A 4 3.32 -9.01 -10.79
C ALA A 4 2.65 -9.06 -9.41
N GLU A 5 3.15 -8.28 -8.44
CA GLU A 5 2.50 -8.16 -7.12
C GLU A 5 1.09 -7.56 -7.24
N TYR A 6 0.92 -6.59 -8.13
CA TYR A 6 -0.39 -5.97 -8.37
C TYR A 6 -1.39 -6.99 -8.93
N GLU A 7 -1.01 -7.72 -9.98
CA GLU A 7 -1.84 -8.77 -10.59
C GLU A 7 -2.17 -9.88 -9.59
N ASP A 8 -1.22 -10.23 -8.72
CA ASP A 8 -1.42 -11.19 -7.64
C ASP A 8 -2.52 -10.75 -6.66
N ILE A 9 -2.46 -9.49 -6.23
CA ILE A 9 -3.45 -8.90 -5.33
C ILE A 9 -4.82 -8.82 -6.02
N LEU A 10 -4.86 -8.49 -7.31
CA LEU A 10 -6.11 -8.49 -8.06
C LEU A 10 -6.75 -9.88 -8.14
N LEU A 11 -5.94 -10.91 -8.41
CA LEU A 11 -6.40 -12.27 -8.58
C LEU A 11 -6.83 -12.92 -7.26
N HIS A 12 -6.05 -12.73 -6.19
CA HIS A 12 -6.22 -13.43 -4.93
C HIS A 12 -6.83 -12.59 -3.81
N ARG A 13 -6.93 -11.27 -4.02
CA ARG A 13 -7.48 -10.31 -3.05
C ARG A 13 -6.78 -10.36 -1.70
N ARG A 14 -5.48 -10.65 -1.70
CA ARG A 14 -4.61 -10.80 -0.52
C ARG A 14 -3.18 -10.41 -0.86
N PHE A 15 -2.42 -9.96 0.14
CA PHE A 15 -0.97 -9.85 0.01
C PHE A 15 -0.32 -11.21 0.16
N ARG A 16 0.54 -11.58 -0.80
CA ARG A 16 1.35 -12.80 -0.75
C ARG A 16 2.80 -12.47 -0.96
N SER A 17 3.67 -13.27 -0.37
CA SER A 17 5.10 -13.22 -0.66
C SER A 17 5.33 -13.81 -2.05
N VAL A 18 5.45 -12.95 -3.06
CA VAL A 18 5.92 -13.34 -4.39
C VAL A 18 7.45 -13.22 -4.47
N ALA A 19 8.08 -13.93 -5.41
CA ALA A 19 9.52 -13.84 -5.60
C ALA A 19 9.96 -12.38 -5.85
N ASN A 20 11.02 -11.94 -5.17
CA ASN A 20 11.55 -10.55 -5.21
C ASN A 20 10.60 -9.47 -4.64
N ALA A 21 9.60 -9.83 -3.82
CA ALA A 21 8.85 -8.84 -3.05
C ALA A 21 9.77 -8.13 -2.04
N LEU A 22 9.58 -6.82 -1.87
CA LEU A 22 10.25 -6.07 -0.81
C LEU A 22 9.79 -6.58 0.57
N MET A 23 10.69 -6.56 1.55
CA MET A 23 10.48 -7.10 2.91
C MET A 23 9.25 -6.50 3.62
N GLY A 24 8.92 -5.25 3.30
CA GLY A 24 7.71 -4.59 3.78
C GLY A 24 7.28 -3.43 2.87
N LYS A 25 6.16 -2.83 3.23
CA LYS A 25 5.46 -1.81 2.44
C LYS A 25 5.01 -0.67 3.34
N TRP A 26 5.09 0.55 2.81
CA TRP A 26 4.55 1.74 3.44
C TRP A 26 3.11 1.97 2.98
N PHE A 27 2.24 2.26 3.92
CA PHE A 27 0.84 2.61 3.72
C PHE A 27 0.60 4.01 4.24
N ALA A 28 -0.10 4.84 3.47
CA ALA A 28 -0.56 6.13 3.96
C ALA A 28 -1.86 5.93 4.72
N GLU A 29 -2.07 6.69 5.80
CA GLU A 29 -3.31 6.59 6.60
C GLU A 29 -4.52 7.17 5.86
N THR A 30 -4.32 7.88 4.73
CA THR A 30 -5.39 8.44 3.92
C THR A 30 -5.19 8.20 2.42
N LYS A 31 -6.31 8.08 1.69
CA LYS A 31 -6.30 8.00 0.22
C LYS A 31 -5.66 9.23 -0.43
N SER A 32 -5.83 10.42 0.15
CA SER A 32 -5.24 11.67 -0.38
C SER A 32 -3.71 11.61 -0.33
N ASP A 33 -3.16 11.11 0.77
CA ASP A 33 -1.71 11.01 0.95
C ASP A 33 -1.12 9.88 0.11
N ALA A 34 -1.83 8.74 -0.02
CA ALA A 34 -1.46 7.69 -0.98
C ALA A 34 -1.36 8.22 -2.41
N LEU A 35 -2.30 9.09 -2.82
CA LEU A 35 -2.25 9.74 -4.13
C LEU A 35 -1.07 10.69 -4.26
N LYS A 36 -0.75 11.50 -3.23
CA LYS A 36 0.43 12.38 -3.25
C LYS A 36 1.72 11.58 -3.40
N TRP A 37 1.86 10.45 -2.70
CA TRP A 37 3.00 9.55 -2.92
C TRP A 37 3.03 8.97 -4.32
N ALA A 38 1.92 8.49 -4.84
CA ALA A 38 1.85 8.00 -6.22
C ALA A 38 2.22 9.10 -7.23
N LEU A 39 1.82 10.35 -6.97
CA LEU A 39 2.22 11.49 -7.79
C LEU A 39 3.73 11.75 -7.72
N LYS A 40 4.34 11.62 -6.54
CA LYS A 40 5.76 11.92 -6.27
C LYS A 40 6.73 10.80 -6.69
N LEU A 41 6.35 9.54 -6.50
CA LEU A 41 7.26 8.39 -6.61
C LEU A 41 7.25 7.70 -7.98
N THR A 42 6.28 7.99 -8.84
CA THR A 42 6.25 7.41 -10.19
C THR A 42 6.13 8.46 -11.27
N TYR A 43 6.80 8.23 -12.41
CA TYR A 43 6.65 9.00 -13.63
C TYR A 43 5.52 8.46 -14.53
N SER A 44 4.83 7.41 -14.10
CA SER A 44 3.71 6.82 -14.83
C SER A 44 2.50 7.75 -14.87
N SER A 45 1.82 7.81 -16.02
CA SER A 45 0.54 8.49 -16.20
C SER A 45 -0.63 7.70 -15.58
N LYS A 46 -0.41 6.45 -15.16
CA LYS A 46 -1.39 5.61 -14.49
C LYS A 46 -0.82 5.14 -13.16
N VAL A 47 -1.58 5.37 -12.10
CA VAL A 47 -1.27 4.89 -10.76
C VAL A 47 -2.44 4.10 -10.21
N CYS A 48 -2.18 3.15 -9.35
CA CYS A 48 -3.22 2.40 -8.67
C CYS A 48 -3.13 2.67 -7.17
N VAL A 49 -4.28 2.91 -6.55
CA VAL A 49 -4.42 3.01 -5.10
C VAL A 49 -5.19 1.79 -4.60
N ILE A 50 -4.57 1.05 -3.70
CA ILE A 50 -5.19 -0.10 -3.03
C ILE A 50 -5.49 0.30 -1.60
N GLU A 51 -6.75 0.15 -1.22
CA GLU A 51 -7.22 0.38 0.13
C GLU A 51 -7.36 -0.96 0.84
N ILE A 52 -6.86 -1.02 2.08
CA ILE A 52 -6.80 -2.25 2.85
C ILE A 52 -7.32 -2.00 4.24
N GLU A 53 -7.87 -3.04 4.84
CA GLU A 53 -8.25 -3.08 6.24
C GLU A 53 -7.45 -4.18 6.93
N ILE A 54 -6.96 -3.89 8.13
CA ILE A 54 -6.27 -4.83 9.01
C ILE A 54 -6.90 -4.72 10.40
N ALA A 55 -6.68 -5.73 11.24
CA ALA A 55 -7.14 -5.67 12.63
C ALA A 55 -6.43 -4.53 13.40
N ASP A 56 -7.17 -3.87 14.28
CA ASP A 56 -6.68 -2.69 15.01
C ASP A 56 -5.42 -2.98 15.82
N ASP A 57 -5.34 -4.15 16.46
CA ASP A 57 -4.18 -4.58 17.25
C ASP A 57 -2.91 -4.70 16.38
N ILE A 58 -3.05 -5.22 15.17
CA ILE A 58 -1.96 -5.29 14.19
C ILE A 58 -1.61 -3.86 13.74
N GLY A 59 -2.60 -3.05 13.39
CA GLY A 59 -2.42 -1.68 12.89
C GLY A 59 -1.70 -0.77 13.89
N GLU A 60 -2.08 -0.82 15.16
CA GLU A 60 -1.46 -0.08 16.26
C GLU A 60 -0.01 -0.52 16.52
N ALA A 61 0.30 -1.80 16.30
CA ALA A 61 1.65 -2.34 16.46
C ALA A 61 2.60 -2.02 15.29
N LEU A 62 2.09 -1.54 14.15
CA LEU A 62 2.92 -1.15 13.00
C LEU A 62 3.80 0.06 13.34
N TYR A 63 5.00 0.09 12.76
CA TYR A 63 5.85 1.26 12.86
C TYR A 63 5.15 2.46 12.21
N PHE A 64 4.94 3.51 13.00
CA PHE A 64 4.28 4.74 12.60
C PHE A 64 5.30 5.86 12.35
N ALA A 65 5.21 6.47 11.18
CA ALA A 65 5.88 7.72 10.85
C ALA A 65 4.80 8.81 10.76
N ASP A 66 4.90 9.84 11.59
CA ASP A 66 3.98 10.98 11.61
C ASP A 66 4.07 11.83 10.33
N TYR A 67 5.26 11.89 9.73
CA TYR A 67 5.49 12.62 8.49
C TYR A 67 6.56 11.95 7.62
N LEU A 68 6.13 11.15 6.64
CA LEU A 68 7.02 10.43 5.73
C LEU A 68 7.04 11.06 4.34
N ASP A 69 8.25 11.22 3.78
CA ASP A 69 8.54 11.80 2.46
C ASP A 69 7.89 13.17 2.19
N GLY A 70 7.62 13.95 3.24
CA GLY A 70 6.99 15.26 3.09
C GLY A 70 5.51 15.21 2.67
N VAL A 71 4.82 14.09 2.93
CA VAL A 71 3.43 13.89 2.51
C VAL A 71 2.47 13.87 3.68
N GLY A 72 2.68 12.99 4.65
CA GLY A 72 1.74 12.77 5.73
C GLY A 72 2.06 11.53 6.56
N PRO A 73 1.14 11.14 7.46
CA PRO A 73 1.31 9.99 8.34
C PRO A 73 1.26 8.67 7.56
N ALA A 74 2.08 7.72 8.02
CA ALA A 74 2.34 6.47 7.34
C ALA A 74 2.64 5.33 8.31
N ARG A 75 2.27 4.10 7.92
CA ARG A 75 2.62 2.88 8.63
C ARG A 75 3.43 1.93 7.76
N TYR A 76 4.45 1.32 8.35
CA TYR A 76 5.23 0.27 7.72
C TYR A 76 4.71 -1.11 8.15
N ALA A 77 4.37 -1.94 7.17
CA ALA A 77 3.95 -3.31 7.41
C ALA A 77 4.84 -4.30 6.65
N GLU A 78 5.29 -5.33 7.35
CA GLU A 78 5.88 -6.51 6.74
C GLU A 78 4.79 -7.46 6.25
N ILE A 79 5.18 -8.43 5.41
CA ILE A 79 4.22 -9.37 4.82
C ILE A 79 3.41 -10.14 5.86
N ASP A 80 4.01 -10.42 7.02
CA ASP A 80 3.38 -11.15 8.12
C ASP A 80 2.21 -10.39 8.74
N HIS A 81 2.29 -9.06 8.80
CA HIS A 81 1.17 -8.20 9.22
C HIS A 81 0.03 -8.16 8.19
N LEU A 82 0.36 -8.38 6.91
CA LEU A 82 -0.59 -8.27 5.79
C LEU A 82 -1.28 -9.60 5.45
N LYS A 83 -0.90 -10.73 6.07
CA LYS A 83 -1.49 -12.06 5.81
C LYS A 83 -3.01 -12.08 5.98
N HIS A 84 -3.52 -11.25 6.88
CA HIS A 84 -4.94 -11.14 7.23
C HIS A 84 -5.58 -9.83 6.76
N ALA A 85 -4.87 -9.05 5.94
CA ALA A 85 -5.40 -7.81 5.40
C ALA A 85 -6.54 -8.10 4.41
N THR A 86 -7.62 -7.36 4.55
CA THR A 86 -8.74 -7.35 3.61
C THR A 86 -8.53 -6.26 2.59
N ILE A 87 -8.56 -6.60 1.30
CA ILE A 87 -8.53 -5.59 0.23
C ILE A 87 -9.94 -5.01 0.06
N LEU A 88 -10.12 -3.73 0.42
CA LEU A 88 -11.40 -3.04 0.32
C LEU A 88 -11.65 -2.55 -1.10
N THR A 89 -10.74 -1.73 -1.62
CA THR A 89 -10.89 -1.13 -2.95
C THR A 89 -9.58 -1.14 -3.73
N VAL A 90 -9.70 -1.17 -5.05
CA VAL A 90 -8.58 -1.00 -5.98
C VAL A 90 -9.02 0.05 -6.99
N THR A 91 -8.37 1.20 -6.98
CA THR A 91 -8.73 2.35 -7.82
C THR A 91 -7.58 2.68 -8.76
N ASP A 92 -7.79 2.51 -10.06
CA ASP A 92 -6.90 3.07 -11.09
C ASP A 92 -7.15 4.57 -11.23
N VAL A 93 -6.09 5.35 -11.19
CA VAL A 93 -6.09 6.81 -11.28
C VAL A 93 -5.18 7.24 -12.41
N LEU A 94 -5.75 8.02 -13.33
CA LEU A 94 -4.99 8.68 -14.39
C LEU A 94 -4.42 9.97 -13.83
N LYS A 95 -3.11 10.17 -13.97
CA LYS A 95 -2.49 11.49 -13.80
C LYS A 95 -2.97 12.36 -14.96
N LYS A 96 -3.66 13.45 -14.64
CA LYS A 96 -4.07 14.47 -15.61
C LYS A 96 -2.89 15.38 -15.95
#